data_AF-B4KZX7-F1
#
_entry.id   AF-B4KZX7-F1
#
_cell.length_a   1.000
_cell.length_b   1.000
_cell.length_c   1.000
_cell.angle_alpha   90.00
_cell.angle_beta   90.00
_cell.angle_gamma   90.00
#
_symmetry.space_group_name_H-M   'P 1'
#
loop_
_entity.id
_entity.type
_entity.pdbx_description
1 polymer ?
#
loop_
_entity_poly.entity_id
_entity_poly.type
_entity_poly.pdbx_seq_one_letter_code
_entity_poly.pdbx_strand_id
1 'polypeptide(L)'
;MSTTRTNVAATHGDRSQQQQQQQQQQQQQQEQVIREKYGTCRIGKLVSTAGIVVALLLVVGAIYMHVIQKHRLGRLNIELAAAGRRDGEVELPFEVVTVPAVAALGTTLLSVDCLECIAATATAKRPAMCHSTPCSIYRISRPYWQDATREATHSGPEDYETCVSNPDCATETVRSFISSYARDCDGDGVIRCRDHILLHQLGPTGCMMGTLPPLSNNRMTDCLRVKELE
;
A
#
# COMPACT_ATOMS: atom_id res chain seq x y z
N MET A 1 -85.60 53.51 24.89
CA MET A 1 -85.54 52.40 23.91
C MET A 1 -84.61 51.33 24.50
N SER A 2 -85.17 50.36 25.21
CA SER A 2 -84.42 49.23 25.79
C SER A 2 -84.54 48.03 24.86
N THR A 3 -83.42 47.58 24.30
CA THR A 3 -83.32 46.30 23.60
C THR A 3 -82.91 45.22 24.60
N THR A 4 -83.89 44.46 25.09
CA THR A 4 -83.67 43.29 25.93
C THR A 4 -83.10 42.16 25.07
N ARG A 5 -81.87 41.71 25.35
CA ARG A 5 -81.32 40.46 24.78
C ARG A 5 -82.01 39.27 25.44
N THR A 6 -82.77 38.52 24.66
CA THR A 6 -83.28 37.20 24.99
C THR A 6 -82.12 36.18 24.95
N ASN A 7 -81.80 35.60 26.10
CA ASN A 7 -80.89 34.46 26.19
C ASN A 7 -81.66 33.19 25.81
N VAL A 8 -81.30 32.59 24.68
CA VAL A 8 -81.81 31.28 24.26
C VAL A 8 -81.07 30.20 25.05
N ALA A 9 -81.80 29.39 25.81
CA ALA A 9 -81.25 28.25 26.52
C ALA A 9 -80.87 27.14 25.53
N ALA A 10 -79.59 26.77 25.49
CA ALA A 10 -79.07 25.70 24.64
C ALA A 10 -79.77 24.37 24.96
N THR A 11 -80.25 23.70 23.91
CA THR A 11 -81.00 22.45 24.04
C THR A 11 -80.07 21.28 24.41
N HIS A 12 -80.62 20.23 25.03
CA HIS A 12 -79.85 19.08 25.52
C HIS A 12 -79.02 18.37 24.43
N GLY A 13 -79.40 18.52 23.15
CA GLY A 13 -78.64 17.99 21.99
C GLY A 13 -77.36 18.77 21.68
N ASP A 14 -77.36 20.10 21.85
CA ASP A 14 -76.20 20.95 21.56
C ASP A 14 -75.03 20.71 22.53
N ARG A 15 -75.34 20.44 23.81
CA ARG A 15 -74.33 20.11 24.83
C ARG A 15 -73.61 18.80 24.54
N SER A 16 -74.34 17.80 24.06
CA SER A 16 -73.78 16.49 23.69
C SER A 16 -72.87 16.60 22.47
N GLN A 17 -73.28 17.39 21.46
CA GLN A 17 -72.47 17.65 20.27
C GLN A 17 -71.23 18.50 20.58
N GLN A 18 -71.34 19.52 21.44
CA GLN A 18 -70.18 20.29 21.91
C GLN A 18 -69.19 19.44 22.70
N GLN A 19 -69.66 18.53 23.56
CA GLN A 19 -68.79 17.63 24.31
C GLN A 19 -68.06 16.65 23.38
N GLN A 20 -68.73 16.08 22.38
CA GLN A 20 -68.09 15.21 21.39
C GLN A 20 -67.05 15.94 20.55
N GLN A 21 -67.33 17.17 20.11
CA GLN A 21 -66.36 17.98 19.36
C GLN A 21 -65.13 18.35 20.21
N GLN A 22 -65.32 18.68 21.49
CA GLN A 22 -64.20 18.95 22.41
C GLN A 22 -63.33 17.72 22.66
N GLN A 23 -63.93 16.54 22.82
CA GLN A 23 -63.17 15.29 22.98
C GLN A 23 -62.39 14.92 21.72
N GLN A 24 -62.96 15.09 20.53
CA GLN A 24 -62.24 14.86 19.27
C GLN A 24 -61.08 15.84 19.08
N GLN A 25 -61.26 17.12 19.41
CA GLN A 25 -60.18 18.11 19.35
C GLN A 25 -59.04 17.79 20.35
N GLN A 26 -59.37 17.33 21.55
CA GLN A 26 -58.37 16.93 22.54
C GLN A 26 -57.58 15.68 22.10
N GLN A 27 -58.24 14.69 21.49
CA GLN A 27 -57.58 13.51 20.94
C GLN A 27 -56.63 13.88 19.78
N GLN A 28 -57.06 14.75 18.86
CA GLN A 28 -56.22 15.21 17.75
C GLN A 28 -55.01 16.01 18.23
N GLN A 29 -55.17 16.86 19.26
CA GLN A 29 -54.05 17.60 19.85
C GLN A 29 -53.04 16.66 20.55
N GLN A 30 -53.52 15.63 21.26
CA GLN A 30 -52.62 14.64 21.89
C GLN A 30 -51.83 13.84 20.87
N GLU A 31 -52.45 13.41 19.76
CA GLU A 31 -51.75 12.69 18.69
C GLU A 31 -50.66 13.55 18.03
N GLN A 32 -50.90 14.85 17.84
CA GLN A 32 -49.91 15.77 17.28
C GLN A 32 -48.69 15.93 18.20
N VAL A 33 -48.92 16.11 19.51
CA VAL A 33 -47.84 16.24 20.52
C VAL A 33 -47.00 14.96 20.61
N ILE A 34 -47.64 13.78 20.55
CA ILE A 34 -46.93 12.50 20.53
C ILE A 34 -46.11 12.38 19.24
N ARG A 35 -46.66 12.76 18.08
CA ARG A 35 -45.94 12.66 16.79
C ARG A 35 -44.71 13.57 16.74
N GLU A 36 -44.78 14.79 17.28
CA GLU A 36 -43.62 15.68 17.42
C GLU A 36 -42.57 15.13 18.39
N LYS A 37 -42.99 14.61 19.54
CA LYS A 37 -42.08 14.15 20.60
C LYS A 37 -41.37 12.85 20.24
N TYR A 38 -42.06 11.91 19.59
CA TYR A 38 -41.50 10.62 19.18
C TYR A 38 -40.85 10.64 17.79
N GLY A 39 -41.17 11.62 16.93
CA GLY A 39 -40.48 11.86 15.65
C GLY A 39 -39.06 12.35 15.85
N THR A 40 -38.86 13.34 16.72
CA THR A 40 -37.55 13.95 17.00
C THR A 40 -36.58 12.97 17.69
N CYS A 41 -37.09 12.08 18.55
CA CYS A 41 -36.26 11.13 19.29
C CYS A 41 -35.72 9.98 18.41
N ARG A 42 -36.51 9.52 17.43
CA ARG A 42 -36.10 8.46 16.49
C ARG A 42 -35.21 9.00 15.37
N ILE A 43 -35.48 10.22 14.89
CA ILE A 43 -34.62 10.91 13.91
C ILE A 43 -33.27 11.25 14.54
N GLY A 44 -33.21 11.70 15.79
CA GLY A 44 -31.95 11.99 16.48
C GLY A 44 -31.04 10.76 16.60
N LYS A 45 -31.62 9.57 16.88
CA LYS A 45 -30.87 8.31 16.91
C LYS A 45 -30.34 7.91 15.52
N LEU A 46 -31.14 8.09 14.47
CA LEU A 46 -30.74 7.79 13.09
C LEU A 46 -29.68 8.76 12.56
N VAL A 47 -29.79 10.05 12.88
CA VAL A 47 -28.78 11.07 12.52
C VAL A 47 -27.48 10.81 13.28
N SER A 48 -27.56 10.41 14.55
CA SER A 48 -26.39 10.06 15.36
C SER A 48 -25.67 8.81 14.83
N THR A 49 -26.39 7.74 14.50
CA THR A 49 -25.77 6.53 13.93
C THR A 49 -25.21 6.78 12.54
N ALA A 50 -25.93 7.53 11.68
CA ALA A 50 -25.42 7.92 10.37
C ALA A 50 -24.13 8.76 10.48
N GLY A 51 -24.06 9.68 11.44
CA GLY A 51 -22.87 10.48 11.71
C GLY A 51 -21.66 9.62 12.09
N ILE A 52 -21.85 8.62 12.95
CA ILE A 52 -20.78 7.68 13.35
C ILE A 52 -20.30 6.86 12.16
N VAL A 53 -21.23 6.34 11.33
CA VAL A 53 -20.87 5.55 10.14
C VAL A 53 -20.09 6.40 9.14
N VAL A 54 -20.52 7.64 8.87
CA VAL A 54 -19.80 8.56 7.98
C VAL A 54 -18.41 8.87 8.54
N ALA A 55 -18.28 9.14 9.84
CA ALA A 55 -16.98 9.38 10.46
C ALA A 55 -16.04 8.16 10.32
N LEU A 56 -16.54 6.94 10.52
CA LEU A 56 -15.75 5.72 10.34
C LEU A 56 -15.31 5.53 8.88
N LEU A 57 -16.19 5.79 7.91
CA LEU A 57 -15.85 5.72 6.48
C LEU A 57 -14.79 6.75 6.09
N LEU A 58 -14.85 7.97 6.65
CA LEU A 58 -13.83 9.00 6.42
C LEU A 58 -12.48 8.63 7.04
N VAL A 59 -12.47 8.07 8.26
CA VAL A 59 -11.24 7.61 8.92
C VAL A 59 -10.61 6.44 8.16
N VAL A 60 -11.41 5.42 7.80
CA VAL A 60 -10.94 4.28 7.01
C VAL A 60 -10.45 4.76 5.64
N GLY A 61 -11.17 5.68 4.98
CA GLY A 61 -10.77 6.27 3.71
C GLY A 61 -9.46 7.06 3.80
N ALA A 62 -9.27 7.85 4.86
CA ALA A 62 -8.02 8.58 5.10
C ALA A 62 -6.84 7.63 5.33
N ILE A 63 -7.02 6.59 6.16
CA ILE A 63 -6.01 5.55 6.38
C ILE A 63 -5.69 4.82 5.06
N TYR A 64 -6.72 4.45 4.30
CA TYR A 64 -6.57 3.74 3.03
C TYR A 64 -5.83 4.60 1.99
N MET A 65 -6.14 5.89 1.90
CA MET A 65 -5.42 6.83 1.05
C MET A 65 -3.96 6.95 1.47
N HIS A 66 -3.63 7.04 2.76
CA HIS A 66 -2.25 7.08 3.24
C HIS A 66 -1.47 5.78 3.00
N VAL A 67 -2.12 4.62 3.11
CA VAL A 67 -1.51 3.32 2.79
C VAL A 67 -1.23 3.20 1.29
N ILE A 68 -2.16 3.66 0.43
CA ILE A 68 -1.95 3.68 -1.03
C ILE A 68 -0.92 4.72 -1.47
N GLN A 69 -0.81 5.85 -0.76
CA GLN A 69 0.20 6.87 -1.04
C GLN A 69 1.62 6.31 -0.88
N LYS A 70 1.87 5.42 0.10
CA LYS A 70 3.17 4.74 0.26
C LYS A 70 3.55 3.86 -0.94
N HIS A 71 2.59 3.34 -1.70
CA HIS A 71 2.87 2.59 -2.93
C HIS A 71 3.09 3.47 -4.17
N ARG A 72 2.79 4.78 -4.12
CA ARG A 72 2.97 5.71 -5.26
C ARG A 72 4.08 6.75 -5.10
N LEU A 73 4.74 6.84 -3.95
CA LEU A 73 5.83 7.81 -3.72
C LEU A 73 7.23 7.21 -3.90
N GLY A 74 7.35 6.06 -4.58
CA GLY A 74 8.63 5.46 -4.98
C GLY A 74 9.22 5.98 -6.29
N ARG A 75 8.67 7.04 -6.89
CA ARG A 75 9.17 7.63 -8.15
C ARG A 75 9.02 9.14 -8.15
N LEU A 76 9.95 9.84 -7.50
CA LEU A 76 10.32 11.19 -7.96
C LEU A 76 11.68 11.06 -8.66
N ASN A 77 11.65 10.56 -9.88
CA ASN A 77 12.82 10.56 -10.75
C ASN A 77 12.89 11.94 -11.40
N ILE A 78 13.73 12.82 -10.86
CA ILE A 78 14.13 14.03 -11.58
C ILE A 78 15.08 13.55 -12.67
N GLU A 79 14.57 13.43 -13.90
CA GLU A 79 15.43 13.33 -15.09
C GLU A 79 16.28 14.60 -15.16
N LEU A 80 17.50 14.53 -14.63
CA LEU A 80 18.54 15.44 -15.05
C LEU A 80 19.20 14.80 -16.26
N ALA A 81 18.81 15.30 -17.42
CA ALA A 81 19.42 15.03 -18.70
C ALA A 81 20.94 15.25 -18.62
N ALA A 82 21.70 14.19 -18.37
CA ALA A 82 23.14 14.19 -18.53
C ALA A 82 23.42 13.81 -19.99
N ALA A 83 23.57 14.86 -20.80
CA ALA A 83 24.11 14.79 -22.14
C ALA A 83 25.36 13.91 -22.19
N GLY A 84 25.43 13.03 -23.19
CA GLY A 84 26.60 12.18 -23.40
C GLY A 84 27.88 13.00 -23.59
N ARG A 85 28.98 12.53 -23.00
CA ARG A 85 30.31 12.81 -23.55
C ARG A 85 31.33 11.74 -23.20
N ARG A 86 32.11 11.44 -24.24
CA ARG A 86 33.24 10.53 -24.39
C ARG A 86 34.43 10.81 -23.47
N ASP A 87 35.18 9.73 -23.25
CA ASP A 87 36.64 9.57 -23.15
C ASP A 87 37.44 10.51 -22.24
N GLY A 88 38.22 9.93 -21.32
CA GLY A 88 39.39 10.58 -20.75
C GLY A 88 39.59 10.36 -19.26
N GLU A 89 40.62 9.60 -18.93
CA GLU A 89 41.34 9.49 -17.66
C GLU A 89 41.31 10.76 -16.79
N VAL A 90 41.00 10.61 -15.50
CA VAL A 90 41.16 11.69 -14.51
C VAL A 90 41.94 11.16 -13.32
N GLU A 91 43.23 11.49 -13.27
CA GLU A 91 44.01 11.55 -12.03
C GLU A 91 43.32 12.51 -11.05
N LEU A 92 43.10 12.05 -9.82
CA LEU A 92 42.53 12.82 -8.73
C LEU A 92 43.66 13.55 -7.97
N PRO A 93 43.79 14.89 -8.04
CA PRO A 93 44.56 15.60 -7.04
C PRO A 93 43.70 15.76 -5.78
N PHE A 94 44.20 15.19 -4.69
CA PHE A 94 43.69 15.38 -3.33
C PHE A 94 43.73 16.88 -2.98
N GLU A 95 42.57 17.51 -2.78
CA GLU A 95 42.43 18.61 -1.82
C GLU A 95 41.20 18.34 -0.94
N VAL A 96 41.49 18.31 0.35
CA VAL A 96 40.56 18.00 1.43
C VAL A 96 39.64 19.20 1.65
N VAL A 97 38.38 19.08 1.23
CA VAL A 97 37.29 19.90 1.77
C VAL A 97 36.38 18.98 2.57
N THR A 98 36.46 19.11 3.89
CA THR A 98 35.58 18.43 4.84
C THR A 98 34.14 18.88 4.62
N VAL A 99 33.30 17.98 4.10
CA VAL A 99 31.84 18.11 4.17
C VAL A 99 31.31 16.86 4.88
N PRO A 100 30.81 16.96 6.12
CA PRO A 100 30.10 15.85 6.73
C PRO A 100 28.77 15.67 5.97
N ALA A 101 28.46 14.43 5.62
CA ALA A 101 27.21 13.98 5.01
C ALA A 101 26.99 14.27 3.51
N VAL A 102 27.81 13.66 2.65
CA VAL A 102 27.38 13.25 1.30
C VAL A 102 27.30 11.71 1.26
N ALA A 103 26.46 11.12 2.11
CA ALA A 103 26.24 9.67 2.17
C ALA A 103 24.75 9.29 2.11
N ALA A 104 23.88 10.19 1.67
CA ALA A 104 22.42 9.98 1.75
C ALA A 104 21.67 10.20 0.44
N LEU A 105 22.32 9.96 -0.70
CA LEU A 105 21.63 9.76 -1.98
C LEU A 105 22.06 8.41 -2.55
N GLY A 106 21.81 7.37 -1.75
CA GLY A 106 21.91 5.99 -2.22
C GLY A 106 20.77 5.72 -3.19
N THR A 107 21.05 5.80 -4.49
CA THR A 107 20.50 4.76 -5.35
C THR A 107 20.93 3.45 -4.70
N THR A 108 19.97 2.62 -4.27
CA THR A 108 20.26 1.30 -3.67
C THR A 108 20.77 0.39 -4.78
N LEU A 109 21.95 0.69 -5.29
CA LEU A 109 22.67 -0.23 -6.14
C LEU A 109 22.92 -1.45 -5.26
N LEU A 110 22.17 -2.51 -5.55
CA LEU A 110 22.30 -3.79 -4.90
C LEU A 110 23.78 -4.20 -4.95
N SER A 111 24.40 -4.31 -3.77
CA SER A 111 25.84 -4.53 -3.66
C SER A 111 26.24 -5.86 -4.31
N VAL A 112 27.49 -5.94 -4.77
CA VAL A 112 28.05 -7.17 -5.34
C VAL A 112 28.00 -8.32 -4.32
N ASP A 113 28.32 -8.04 -3.05
CA ASP A 113 28.23 -9.04 -1.99
C ASP A 113 26.80 -9.53 -1.77
N CYS A 114 25.80 -8.64 -1.89
CA CYS A 114 24.41 -9.06 -1.77
C CYS A 114 23.96 -9.92 -2.95
N LEU A 115 24.35 -9.55 -4.18
CA LEU A 115 24.12 -10.38 -5.37
C LEU A 115 24.73 -11.78 -5.20
N GLU A 116 25.94 -11.87 -4.64
CA GLU A 116 26.57 -13.15 -4.33
C GLU A 116 25.75 -13.98 -3.34
N CYS A 117 25.17 -13.35 -2.30
CA CYS A 117 24.31 -14.05 -1.34
C CYS A 117 22.96 -14.45 -1.90
N ILE A 118 22.39 -13.67 -2.82
CA ILE A 118 21.20 -14.08 -3.59
C ILE A 118 21.51 -15.36 -4.37
N ALA A 119 22.61 -15.39 -5.12
CA ALA A 119 23.02 -16.56 -5.89
C ALA A 119 23.39 -17.77 -5.00
N ALA A 120 24.08 -17.54 -3.88
CA ALA A 120 24.38 -18.58 -2.91
C ALA A 120 23.11 -19.22 -2.36
N THR A 121 22.10 -18.40 -2.04
CA THR A 121 20.80 -18.86 -1.55
C THR A 121 20.04 -19.63 -2.63
N ALA A 122 19.98 -19.10 -3.86
CA ALA A 122 19.20 -19.67 -4.96
C ALA A 122 19.75 -21.03 -5.43
N THR A 123 21.06 -21.12 -5.67
CA THR A 123 21.66 -22.28 -6.35
C THR A 123 23.01 -22.71 -5.80
N ALA A 124 23.44 -22.18 -4.65
CA ALA A 124 24.82 -22.33 -4.16
C ALA A 124 25.86 -21.85 -5.18
N LYS A 125 25.55 -20.75 -5.90
CA LYS A 125 26.40 -20.18 -6.97
C LYS A 125 26.69 -21.16 -8.11
N ARG A 126 25.84 -22.19 -8.30
CA ARG A 126 25.94 -23.12 -9.44
C ARG A 126 24.92 -22.73 -10.51
N PRO A 127 25.27 -22.75 -11.80
CA PRO A 127 24.31 -22.50 -12.87
C PRO A 127 23.10 -23.44 -12.73
N ALA A 128 21.88 -22.89 -12.81
CA ALA A 128 20.68 -23.71 -12.95
C ALA A 128 20.63 -24.31 -14.37
N MET A 129 19.78 -25.31 -14.60
CA MET A 129 19.51 -25.79 -15.97
C MET A 129 18.18 -25.22 -16.44
N CYS A 130 18.15 -24.55 -17.59
CA CYS A 130 16.95 -24.25 -18.34
C CYS A 130 16.88 -25.19 -19.54
N HIS A 131 15.94 -26.14 -19.50
CA HIS A 131 15.87 -27.20 -20.50
C HIS A 131 17.21 -27.97 -20.60
N SER A 132 17.91 -27.84 -21.72
CA SER A 132 19.19 -28.49 -22.01
C SER A 132 20.40 -27.57 -21.92
N THR A 133 20.21 -26.28 -21.59
CA THR A 133 21.31 -25.31 -21.47
C THR A 133 21.43 -24.76 -20.05
N PRO A 134 22.66 -24.52 -19.56
CA PRO A 134 22.85 -23.82 -18.30
C PRO A 134 22.27 -22.40 -18.36
N CYS A 135 21.56 -22.04 -17.30
CA CYS A 135 21.07 -20.71 -16.99
C CYS A 135 21.87 -20.09 -15.85
N SER A 136 21.63 -18.80 -15.61
CA SER A 136 22.27 -18.05 -14.53
C SER A 136 22.12 -18.69 -13.16
N ILE A 137 23.03 -18.29 -12.26
CA ILE A 137 23.08 -18.70 -10.85
C ILE A 137 21.93 -18.15 -10.01
N TYR A 138 21.06 -17.30 -10.58
CA TYR A 138 19.96 -16.66 -9.87
C TYR A 138 18.65 -17.43 -9.97
N ARG A 139 18.57 -18.50 -10.78
CA ARG A 139 17.32 -19.28 -10.95
C ARG A 139 16.10 -18.40 -11.27
N ILE A 140 16.30 -17.38 -12.10
CA ILE A 140 15.25 -16.45 -12.56
C ILE A 140 14.19 -17.26 -13.30
N SER A 141 12.92 -16.95 -13.05
CA SER A 141 11.78 -17.53 -13.76
C SER A 141 11.26 -16.57 -14.82
N ARG A 142 10.50 -17.07 -15.82
CA ARG A 142 9.88 -16.22 -16.84
C ARG A 142 9.01 -15.07 -16.26
N PRO A 143 8.11 -15.29 -15.29
CA PRO A 143 7.34 -14.18 -14.70
C PRO A 143 8.22 -13.20 -13.93
N TYR A 144 9.27 -13.67 -13.24
CA TYR A 144 10.24 -12.78 -12.57
C TYR A 144 10.91 -11.85 -13.57
N TRP A 145 11.39 -12.40 -14.70
CA TRP A 145 12.01 -11.60 -15.76
C TRP A 145 11.02 -10.61 -16.35
N GLN A 146 9.79 -11.04 -16.69
CA GLN A 146 8.74 -10.16 -17.20
C GLN A 146 8.43 -9.00 -16.24
N ASP A 147 8.41 -9.23 -14.93
CA ASP A 147 8.18 -8.18 -13.95
C ASP A 147 9.36 -7.21 -13.87
N ALA A 148 10.60 -7.70 -13.98
CA ALA A 148 11.81 -6.89 -14.03
C ALA A 148 11.93 -6.05 -15.30
N THR A 149 11.27 -6.43 -16.40
CA THR A 149 11.39 -5.78 -17.71
C THR A 149 10.34 -4.70 -17.97
N ARG A 150 9.32 -4.56 -17.12
CA ARG A 150 8.19 -3.62 -17.35
C ARG A 150 8.62 -2.16 -17.40
N GLU A 151 9.60 -1.80 -16.60
CA GLU A 151 9.97 -0.41 -16.32
C GLU A 151 11.40 -0.07 -16.75
N ALA A 152 12.16 -1.08 -17.13
CA ALA A 152 13.50 -0.90 -17.62
C ALA A 152 13.44 -0.55 -19.12
N THR A 153 14.08 0.55 -19.49
CA THR A 153 14.36 0.90 -20.89
C THR A 153 15.36 -0.13 -21.42
N HIS A 154 14.87 -1.31 -21.77
CA HIS A 154 15.73 -2.47 -21.97
C HIS A 154 16.58 -2.34 -23.22
N SER A 155 17.89 -2.27 -23.00
CA SER A 155 18.94 -2.55 -23.97
C SER A 155 19.37 -4.02 -23.98
N GLY A 156 18.62 -4.91 -23.32
CA GLY A 156 18.90 -6.33 -23.19
C GLY A 156 18.26 -7.22 -24.28
N PRO A 157 18.61 -8.53 -24.32
CA PRO A 157 17.98 -9.51 -25.20
C PRO A 157 16.46 -9.49 -25.10
N GLU A 158 15.77 -9.52 -26.24
CA GLU A 158 14.31 -9.43 -26.31
C GLU A 158 13.59 -10.65 -25.70
N ASP A 159 14.26 -11.80 -25.61
CA ASP A 159 13.68 -13.04 -25.10
C ASP A 159 14.34 -13.56 -23.82
N TYR A 160 13.50 -14.19 -22.99
CA TYR A 160 13.82 -14.68 -21.65
C TYR A 160 15.02 -15.63 -21.64
N GLU A 161 15.03 -16.68 -22.48
CA GLU A 161 16.05 -17.74 -22.48
C GLU A 161 17.44 -17.20 -22.80
N THR A 162 17.50 -16.25 -23.73
CA THR A 162 18.74 -15.57 -24.11
C THR A 162 19.25 -14.72 -22.96
N CYS A 163 18.37 -13.97 -22.29
CA CYS A 163 18.73 -13.15 -21.14
C CYS A 163 19.19 -13.99 -19.95
N VAL A 164 18.44 -15.01 -19.53
CA VAL A 164 18.78 -15.78 -18.33
C VAL A 164 20.03 -16.65 -18.49
N SER A 165 20.44 -16.92 -19.73
CA SER A 165 21.70 -17.60 -20.04
C SER A 165 22.90 -16.63 -20.09
N ASN A 166 22.66 -15.33 -20.21
CA ASN A 166 23.69 -14.29 -20.19
C ASN A 166 23.90 -13.78 -18.75
N PRO A 167 25.10 -13.87 -18.17
CA PRO A 167 25.36 -13.43 -16.79
C PRO A 167 25.04 -11.96 -16.50
N ASP A 168 25.32 -11.07 -17.46
CA ASP A 168 25.08 -9.64 -17.31
C ASP A 168 23.59 -9.33 -17.36
N CYS A 169 22.87 -9.90 -18.33
CA CYS A 169 21.42 -9.71 -18.43
C CYS A 169 20.69 -10.30 -17.22
N ALA A 170 21.11 -11.48 -16.75
CA ALA A 170 20.54 -12.09 -15.55
C ALA A 170 20.81 -11.23 -14.30
N THR A 171 22.02 -10.70 -14.15
CA THR A 171 22.35 -9.81 -13.02
C THR A 171 21.52 -8.54 -13.07
N GLU A 172 21.37 -7.92 -14.24
CA GLU A 172 20.58 -6.71 -14.40
C GLU A 172 19.08 -6.96 -14.18
N THR A 173 18.58 -8.13 -14.60
CA THR A 173 17.22 -8.58 -14.29
C THR A 173 16.99 -8.64 -12.78
N VAL A 174 17.93 -9.19 -12.01
CA VAL A 174 17.83 -9.21 -10.53
C VAL A 174 17.86 -7.80 -9.97
N ARG A 175 18.76 -6.93 -10.43
CA ARG A 175 18.82 -5.53 -9.96
C ARG A 175 17.52 -4.79 -10.23
N SER A 176 16.99 -4.85 -11.44
CA SER A 176 15.74 -4.19 -11.83
C SER A 176 14.56 -4.71 -11.01
N PHE A 177 14.47 -6.03 -10.82
CA PHE A 177 13.42 -6.62 -9.99
C PHE A 177 13.50 -6.15 -8.54
N ILE A 178 14.68 -6.24 -7.92
CA ILE A 178 14.87 -5.80 -6.54
C ILE A 178 14.58 -4.31 -6.41
N SER A 179 15.06 -3.48 -7.33
CA SER A 179 14.76 -2.04 -7.34
C SER A 179 13.26 -1.74 -7.45
N SER A 180 12.51 -2.58 -8.16
CA SER A 180 11.07 -2.36 -8.38
C SER A 180 10.21 -2.83 -7.19
N TYR A 181 10.68 -3.83 -6.45
CA TYR A 181 9.88 -4.50 -5.41
C TYR A 181 10.45 -4.41 -3.99
N ALA A 182 11.63 -3.81 -3.79
CA ALA A 182 12.30 -3.67 -2.49
C ALA A 182 11.33 -3.19 -1.41
N ARG A 183 11.32 -3.90 -0.29
CA ARG A 183 10.49 -3.67 0.89
C ARG A 183 11.08 -4.45 2.06
N ASP A 184 10.66 -4.08 3.26
CA ASP A 184 10.93 -4.85 4.47
C ASP A 184 10.13 -6.16 4.40
N CYS A 185 10.84 -7.26 4.24
CA CYS A 185 10.29 -8.59 4.06
C CYS A 185 10.30 -9.39 5.36
N ASP A 186 11.26 -9.17 6.25
CA ASP A 186 11.34 -9.86 7.54
C ASP A 186 10.66 -9.11 8.71
N GLY A 187 10.26 -7.86 8.48
CA GLY A 187 9.46 -7.06 9.40
C GLY A 187 10.28 -6.35 10.50
N ASP A 188 11.59 -6.21 10.32
CA ASP A 188 12.48 -5.57 11.30
C ASP A 188 12.53 -4.04 11.21
N GLY A 189 11.88 -3.46 10.19
CA GLY A 189 11.82 -2.03 9.93
C GLY A 189 12.95 -1.45 9.06
N VAL A 190 13.88 -2.27 8.57
CA VAL A 190 15.05 -1.82 7.79
C VAL A 190 15.26 -2.71 6.57
N ILE A 191 15.22 -2.13 5.37
CA ILE A 191 15.48 -2.87 4.12
C ILE A 191 16.97 -3.14 3.97
N ARG A 192 17.39 -4.40 4.09
CA ARG A 192 18.77 -4.88 4.00
C ARG A 192 18.92 -6.01 2.96
N CYS A 193 20.12 -6.57 2.87
CA CYS A 193 20.37 -7.67 1.93
C CYS A 193 19.50 -8.90 2.23
N ARG A 194 19.20 -9.16 3.51
CA ARG A 194 18.26 -10.21 3.93
C ARG A 194 16.91 -10.06 3.24
N ASP A 195 16.35 -8.86 3.20
CA ASP A 195 15.08 -8.60 2.51
C ASP A 195 15.17 -8.82 1.01
N HIS A 196 16.25 -8.37 0.38
CA HIS A 196 16.46 -8.58 -1.04
C HIS A 196 16.56 -10.08 -1.39
N ILE A 197 17.19 -10.88 -0.53
CA ILE A 197 17.24 -12.35 -0.69
C ILE A 197 15.85 -12.95 -0.54
N LEU A 198 15.10 -12.59 0.51
CA LEU A 198 13.73 -13.07 0.72
C LEU A 198 12.82 -12.70 -0.45
N LEU A 199 12.90 -11.46 -0.91
CA LEU A 199 12.16 -10.96 -2.07
C LEU A 199 12.50 -11.74 -3.35
N HIS A 200 13.77 -12.05 -3.58
CA HIS A 200 14.18 -12.83 -4.74
C HIS A 200 13.67 -14.29 -4.67
N GLN A 201 13.77 -14.93 -3.51
CA GLN A 201 13.41 -16.34 -3.33
C GLN A 201 11.89 -16.57 -3.29
N LEU A 202 11.13 -15.63 -2.70
CA LEU A 202 9.70 -15.79 -2.39
C LEU A 202 8.80 -14.89 -3.25
N GLY A 203 9.37 -13.95 -4.00
CA GLY A 203 8.63 -12.99 -4.81
C GLY A 203 7.96 -11.88 -3.99
N PRO A 204 7.27 -10.92 -4.66
CA PRO A 204 6.80 -9.68 -4.03
C PRO A 204 5.66 -9.89 -3.03
N THR A 205 4.86 -10.94 -3.24
CA THR A 205 3.76 -11.33 -2.35
C THR A 205 4.23 -12.29 -1.27
N GLY A 206 5.15 -13.19 -1.60
CA GLY A 206 5.62 -14.23 -0.69
C GLY A 206 6.62 -13.74 0.34
N CYS A 207 7.36 -12.66 0.10
CA CYS A 207 8.48 -12.31 0.99
C CYS A 207 8.07 -11.97 2.44
N MET A 208 6.88 -11.40 2.64
CA MET A 208 6.37 -11.05 3.99
C MET A 208 5.63 -12.18 4.69
N MET A 209 5.29 -13.27 3.98
CA MET A 209 4.39 -14.32 4.48
C MET A 209 5.05 -15.71 4.46
N GLY A 210 6.01 -15.89 3.56
CA GLY A 210 6.68 -17.16 3.32
C GLY A 210 7.90 -17.34 4.19
N THR A 211 8.33 -18.59 4.32
CA THR A 211 9.60 -18.94 4.94
C THR A 211 10.47 -19.66 3.92
N LEU A 212 11.79 -19.44 3.99
CA LEU A 212 12.71 -20.15 3.13
C LEU A 212 12.78 -21.63 3.55
N PRO A 213 12.91 -22.57 2.58
CA PRO A 213 13.27 -23.94 2.89
C PRO A 213 14.57 -24.00 3.69
N PRO A 214 14.76 -24.98 4.61
CA PRO A 214 15.91 -25.01 5.52
C PRO A 214 17.26 -24.90 4.83
N LEU A 215 17.44 -25.58 3.69
CA LEU A 215 18.68 -25.52 2.92
C LEU A 215 18.98 -24.11 2.38
N SER A 216 17.97 -23.43 1.84
CA SER A 216 18.12 -22.05 1.35
C SER A 216 18.35 -21.08 2.51
N ASN A 217 17.63 -21.26 3.63
CA ASN A 217 17.81 -20.44 4.82
C ASN A 217 19.23 -20.54 5.41
N ASN A 218 19.79 -21.75 5.45
CA ASN A 218 21.17 -21.96 5.89
C ASN A 218 22.17 -21.28 4.97
N ARG A 219 22.01 -21.45 3.65
CA ARG A 219 22.87 -20.79 2.64
C ARG A 219 22.82 -19.26 2.74
N MET A 220 21.62 -18.70 2.94
CA MET A 220 21.44 -17.27 3.16
C MET A 220 22.18 -16.81 4.41
N THR A 221 21.91 -17.46 5.55
CA THR A 221 22.49 -17.07 6.84
C THR A 221 24.01 -17.18 6.84
N ASP A 222 24.56 -18.24 6.25
CA ASP A 222 26.01 -18.43 6.14
C ASP A 222 26.66 -17.36 5.26
N CYS A 223 26.03 -17.00 4.13
CA CYS A 223 26.58 -15.97 3.25
C CYS A 223 26.54 -14.59 3.90
N LEU A 224 25.40 -14.20 4.49
CA LEU A 224 25.26 -12.91 5.18
C LEU A 224 26.30 -12.74 6.29
N ARG A 225 26.53 -13.81 7.08
CA ARG A 225 27.55 -13.83 8.13
C ARG A 225 28.96 -13.62 7.58
N VAL A 226 29.34 -14.39 6.54
CA VAL A 226 30.69 -14.33 5.95
C VAL A 226 30.96 -12.98 5.28
N LYS A 227 29.93 -12.33 4.75
CA LYS A 227 30.01 -11.03 4.07
C LYS A 227 29.73 -9.84 4.99
N GLU A 228 29.46 -10.08 6.27
CA GLU A 228 29.15 -9.03 7.26
C GLU A 228 27.94 -8.16 6.85
N LEU A 229 26.90 -8.78 6.30
CA LEU A 229 25.67 -8.15 5.78
C LEU A 229 24.44 -8.37 6.67
N GLU A 230 24.64 -8.73 7.94
CA GLU A 230 23.55 -9.11 8.85
C GLU A 230 22.57 -7.99 9.15
#